data_AF-A0A1G2QIM3-F1
#
_entry.id   AF-A0A1G2QIM3-F1
#
_cell.length_a   1.000
_cell.length_b   1.000
_cell.length_c   1.000
_cell.angle_alpha   90.00
_cell.angle_beta   90.00
_cell.angle_gamma   90.00
#
_symmetry.space_group_name_H-M   'P 1'
#
loop_
_entity.id
_entity.type
_entity.pdbx_description
1 polymer ?
#
loop_
_entity_poly.entity_id
_entity_poly.type
_entity_poly.pdbx_seq_one_letter_code
_entity_poly.pdbx_strand_id
1 'polypeptide(L)'
;MKTNPIKIISIVVIILSLLIISVIVYQQRSTIVANTLQTGKNIVNLFPLGTANKKPIWNSTGSSTDSTLAGGGESSVPKIEFEKITDNPVASADVIDLPGASSTLIYVEKATGNIFQIKNSGQAERISNLTIPEVFDAYFGLDKSKNIRVVVRSVVNDQLQAVILNLNNTTAFGTSSDTSLNITKKPLASNIKSIAISPKKDQLLFVEDLGSRAVAYITDWDLKNKKIVTVLPFKDWIISWPNKDIVVFQTKASSDVSGSVYYLNLKDGSFKRIGNNILGLTTKVSPDTKNAIYSSSIGQTFNLAVRNIITNKAVNYSPKTLPEKCQWFSNSTAFVCAVPSSLPLSAYPDDWYQGNISFEDSIWLYYTANAQSTLLHSPEIVTTGLDLLPQATDDFYNFYFIDKKTSKLYRLNGDAVFDPGA
;
A
#
# COMPACT_ATOMS: atom_id res chain seq x y z
N MET A 1 51.48 -45.90 -14.40
CA MET A 1 51.71 -44.43 -14.31
C MET A 1 52.17 -44.10 -12.89
N LYS A 2 53.43 -43.73 -12.68
CA LYS A 2 53.91 -43.26 -11.37
C LYS A 2 53.35 -41.86 -11.14
N THR A 3 52.38 -41.73 -10.23
CA THR A 3 51.87 -40.43 -9.79
C THR A 3 52.99 -39.70 -9.05
N ASN A 4 53.34 -38.52 -9.54
CA ASN A 4 54.41 -37.70 -8.98
C ASN A 4 53.99 -37.29 -7.55
N PRO A 5 54.76 -37.65 -6.50
CA PRO A 5 54.40 -37.39 -5.11
C PRO A 5 54.11 -35.90 -4.84
N ILE A 6 54.72 -35.00 -5.60
CA ILE A 6 54.49 -33.56 -5.53
C ILE A 6 53.03 -33.19 -5.91
N LYS A 7 52.44 -33.87 -6.91
CA LYS A 7 51.04 -33.60 -7.32
C LYS A 7 50.03 -34.04 -6.27
N ILE A 8 50.32 -35.15 -5.56
CA ILE A 8 49.45 -35.64 -4.48
C ILE A 8 49.49 -34.65 -3.31
N ILE A 9 50.67 -34.16 -2.95
CA ILE A 9 50.84 -33.16 -1.88
C ILE A 9 50.10 -31.86 -2.22
N SER A 10 50.19 -31.36 -3.47
CA SER A 10 49.47 -30.15 -3.87
C SER A 10 47.94 -30.30 -3.80
N ILE A 11 47.39 -31.45 -4.17
CA ILE A 11 45.94 -31.72 -4.09
C ILE A 11 45.48 -31.75 -2.63
N VAL A 12 46.24 -32.40 -1.75
CA VAL A 12 45.93 -32.48 -0.32
C VAL A 12 45.93 -31.09 0.33
N VAL A 13 46.88 -30.22 -0.03
CA VAL A 13 46.95 -28.83 0.49
C VAL A 13 45.76 -27.99 0.02
N ILE A 14 45.31 -28.16 -1.22
CA ILE A 14 44.12 -27.45 -1.76
C ILE A 14 42.84 -27.90 -1.06
N ILE A 15 42.70 -29.20 -0.79
CA ILE A 15 41.52 -29.72 -0.08
C ILE A 15 41.49 -29.22 1.37
N LEU A 16 42.64 -29.20 2.04
CA LEU A 16 42.76 -28.66 3.40
C LEU A 16 42.44 -27.16 3.47
N SER A 17 42.90 -26.36 2.51
CA SER A 17 42.59 -24.92 2.48
C SER A 17 41.10 -24.65 2.21
N LEU A 18 40.46 -25.43 1.32
CA LEU A 18 39.01 -25.32 1.09
C LEU A 18 38.19 -25.73 2.32
N LEU A 19 38.62 -26.75 3.08
CA LEU A 19 37.98 -27.14 4.34
C LEU A 19 38.10 -26.04 5.40
N ILE A 20 39.27 -25.41 5.52
CA ILE A 20 39.48 -24.31 6.48
C ILE A 20 38.59 -23.10 6.10
N ILE A 21 38.51 -22.73 4.82
CA ILE A 21 37.65 -21.64 4.35
C ILE A 21 36.18 -21.96 4.62
N SER A 22 35.74 -23.21 4.37
CA SER A 22 34.37 -23.65 4.66
C SER A 22 34.01 -23.53 6.14
N VAL A 23 34.91 -23.94 7.04
CA VAL A 23 34.73 -23.83 8.49
C VAL A 23 34.66 -22.36 8.93
N ILE A 24 35.52 -21.49 8.40
CA ILE A 24 35.50 -20.05 8.72
C ILE A 24 34.19 -19.41 8.26
N VAL A 25 33.72 -19.70 7.03
CA VAL A 25 32.45 -19.20 6.51
C VAL A 25 31.26 -19.72 7.34
N TYR A 26 31.29 -20.98 7.75
CA TYR A 26 30.26 -21.57 8.63
C TYR A 26 30.23 -20.90 10.01
N GLN A 27 31.40 -20.67 10.61
CA GLN A 27 31.50 -19.99 11.90
C GLN A 27 31.04 -18.52 11.83
N GLN A 28 31.42 -17.78 10.78
CA GLN A 28 30.92 -16.41 10.55
C GLN A 28 29.40 -16.36 10.33
N ARG A 29 28.84 -17.33 9.59
CA ARG A 29 27.39 -17.44 9.40
C ARG A 29 26.66 -17.73 10.72
N SER A 30 27.21 -18.59 11.56
CA SER A 30 26.63 -18.91 12.88
C SER A 30 26.62 -17.71 13.84
N THR A 31 27.65 -16.85 13.80
CA THR A 31 27.75 -15.65 14.64
C THR A 31 26.82 -14.53 14.18
N ILE A 32 26.64 -14.35 12.86
CA ILE A 32 25.65 -13.41 12.32
C ILE A 32 24.23 -13.83 12.73
N VAL A 33 23.90 -15.12 12.65
CA VAL A 33 22.59 -15.65 13.08
C VAL A 33 22.40 -15.47 14.59
N ALA A 34 23.42 -15.75 15.41
CA ALA A 34 23.36 -15.58 16.86
C ALA A 34 23.20 -14.12 17.31
N ASN A 35 23.90 -13.17 16.68
CA ASN A 35 23.77 -11.74 16.97
C ASN A 35 22.41 -11.19 16.53
N THR A 36 21.83 -11.71 15.44
CA THR A 36 20.46 -11.35 15.01
C THR A 36 19.39 -11.94 15.96
N LEU A 37 19.67 -13.09 16.60
CA LEU A 37 18.81 -13.70 17.61
C LEU A 37 18.80 -12.97 18.95
N GLN A 38 19.89 -12.25 19.32
CA GLN A 38 19.89 -11.40 20.52
C GLN A 38 18.98 -10.17 20.35
N THR A 39 18.96 -9.55 19.17
CA THR A 39 17.98 -8.50 18.83
C THR A 39 16.54 -9.04 18.82
N GLY A 40 16.36 -10.32 18.46
CA GLY A 40 15.07 -11.03 18.48
C GLY A 40 14.62 -11.57 19.83
N LYS A 41 15.45 -11.54 20.89
CA LYS A 41 15.08 -12.01 22.25
C LYS A 41 14.32 -10.99 23.09
N ASN A 42 14.22 -9.73 22.64
CA ASN A 42 13.39 -8.70 23.28
C ASN A 42 11.91 -8.71 22.82
N ILE A 43 11.49 -9.74 22.07
CA ILE A 43 10.18 -9.80 21.38
C ILE A 43 9.07 -10.45 22.27
N VAL A 44 9.38 -10.93 23.48
CA VAL A 44 8.44 -11.69 24.33
C VAL A 44 7.38 -10.80 25.05
N ASN A 45 7.43 -9.47 24.90
CA ASN A 45 6.43 -8.55 25.49
C ASN A 45 5.37 -8.00 24.52
N LEU A 46 5.25 -8.58 23.31
CA LEU A 46 4.31 -8.07 22.29
C LEU A 46 2.83 -8.31 22.58
N PHE A 47 2.48 -9.23 23.50
CA PHE A 47 1.08 -9.54 23.84
C PHE A 47 0.88 -9.78 25.34
N PRO A 48 0.80 -8.72 26.17
CA PRO A 48 0.26 -8.87 27.51
C PRO A 48 -1.25 -9.15 27.39
N LEU A 49 -1.66 -10.35 27.79
CA LEU A 49 -3.07 -10.74 27.93
C LEU A 49 -3.69 -9.91 29.05
N GLY A 50 -4.64 -9.03 28.71
CA GLY A 50 -5.24 -8.05 29.63
C GLY A 50 -6.77 -8.07 29.56
N THR A 51 -7.38 -8.19 30.73
CA THR A 51 -8.75 -8.52 31.09
C THR A 51 -9.84 -7.51 30.70
N ALA A 52 -11.06 -8.03 30.54
CA ALA A 52 -12.28 -7.33 30.13
C ALA A 52 -12.88 -6.35 31.17
N ASN A 53 -13.72 -5.47 30.62
CA ASN A 53 -14.82 -4.68 31.21
C ASN A 53 -14.54 -3.24 31.71
N LYS A 54 -15.08 -2.27 30.97
CA LYS A 54 -16.16 -1.35 31.43
C LYS A 54 -16.68 -0.52 30.23
N LYS A 55 -17.98 -0.62 29.94
CA LYS A 55 -18.71 0.24 28.98
C LYS A 55 -19.12 1.55 29.66
N PRO A 56 -18.92 2.73 29.05
CA PRO A 56 -19.66 3.94 29.40
C PRO A 56 -20.91 4.13 28.51
N ILE A 57 -21.97 4.60 29.14
CA ILE A 57 -23.30 4.93 28.59
C ILE A 57 -23.28 6.35 28.00
N TRP A 58 -24.00 6.56 26.89
CA TRP A 58 -24.15 7.83 26.18
C TRP A 58 -25.36 8.64 26.66
N ASN A 59 -25.26 9.97 26.58
CA ASN A 59 -26.40 10.86 26.40
C ASN A 59 -26.10 11.84 25.24
N SER A 60 -27.04 11.93 24.29
CA SER A 60 -27.02 12.83 23.14
C SER A 60 -28.09 13.92 23.30
N THR A 61 -27.76 15.15 22.92
CA THR A 61 -28.75 16.21 22.66
C THR A 61 -28.31 16.94 21.39
N GLY A 62 -29.18 16.96 20.37
CA GLY A 62 -28.91 17.56 19.07
C GLY A 62 -29.36 19.02 18.96
N SER A 63 -29.02 19.66 17.84
CA SER A 63 -29.91 20.54 17.07
C SER A 63 -29.26 20.90 15.73
N SER A 64 -29.99 20.64 14.66
CA SER A 64 -29.78 21.17 13.31
C SER A 64 -30.31 22.59 13.19
N THR A 65 -29.65 23.44 12.42
CA THR A 65 -30.30 24.62 11.80
C THR A 65 -29.78 24.78 10.38
N ASP A 66 -30.73 24.72 9.47
CA ASP A 66 -30.66 24.99 8.04
C ASP A 66 -30.75 26.50 7.80
N SER A 67 -30.00 27.01 6.83
CA SER A 67 -30.21 28.35 6.28
C SER A 67 -29.67 28.45 4.87
N THR A 68 -30.58 28.41 3.91
CA THR A 68 -30.42 28.83 2.51
C THR A 68 -30.24 30.34 2.41
N LEU A 69 -29.32 30.82 1.58
CA LEU A 69 -29.41 32.12 0.89
C LEU A 69 -28.63 32.07 -0.42
N ALA A 70 -29.29 32.49 -1.50
CA ALA A 70 -28.80 32.49 -2.87
C ALA A 70 -28.23 33.86 -3.27
N GLY A 71 -27.32 33.86 -4.26
CA GLY A 71 -27.18 34.95 -5.24
C GLY A 71 -25.77 35.48 -5.49
N GLY A 72 -25.23 35.21 -6.68
CA GLY A 72 -24.44 36.19 -7.46
C GLY A 72 -23.00 35.83 -7.83
N GLY A 73 -22.78 35.56 -9.12
CA GLY A 73 -21.47 35.70 -9.81
C GLY A 73 -20.96 34.44 -10.49
N GLU A 74 -21.08 34.35 -11.82
CA GLU A 74 -20.30 33.41 -12.64
C GLU A 74 -18.82 33.83 -12.61
N SER A 75 -18.13 33.49 -11.52
CA SER A 75 -16.76 32.99 -11.65
C SER A 75 -16.85 31.55 -12.11
N SER A 76 -16.00 31.13 -13.05
CA SER A 76 -15.85 29.71 -13.37
C SER A 76 -15.36 28.98 -12.11
N VAL A 77 -16.32 28.53 -11.30
CA VAL A 77 -16.04 27.76 -10.09
C VAL A 77 -15.30 26.51 -10.55
N PRO A 78 -14.08 26.26 -10.05
CA PRO A 78 -13.36 25.03 -10.39
C PRO A 78 -14.27 23.85 -10.06
N LYS A 79 -14.56 23.06 -11.08
CA LYS A 79 -15.61 22.04 -11.05
C LYS A 79 -14.94 20.71 -10.71
N ILE A 80 -15.44 20.07 -9.67
CA ILE A 80 -15.06 18.69 -9.37
C ILE A 80 -15.65 17.80 -10.47
N GLU A 81 -14.80 17.09 -11.20
CA GLU A 81 -15.19 16.18 -12.26
C GLU A 81 -14.81 14.75 -11.91
N PHE A 82 -15.76 13.83 -12.10
CA PHE A 82 -15.55 12.41 -11.88
C PHE A 82 -15.73 11.66 -13.20
N GLU A 83 -14.68 11.01 -13.66
CA GLU A 83 -14.65 10.36 -14.98
C GLU A 83 -14.04 8.96 -14.92
N LYS A 84 -14.43 8.14 -15.90
CA LYS A 84 -13.85 6.82 -16.12
C LYS A 84 -12.66 6.94 -17.07
N ILE A 85 -11.51 6.46 -16.64
CA ILE A 85 -10.26 6.50 -17.41
C ILE A 85 -10.19 5.38 -18.44
N THR A 86 -10.66 4.17 -18.09
CA THR A 86 -10.67 3.04 -19.01
C THR A 86 -11.79 2.07 -18.69
N ASP A 87 -12.32 1.43 -19.74
CA ASP A 87 -13.26 0.31 -19.63
C ASP A 87 -12.59 -1.03 -19.35
N ASN A 88 -11.29 -1.13 -19.57
CA ASN A 88 -10.56 -2.36 -19.33
C ASN A 88 -10.26 -2.51 -17.84
N PRO A 89 -10.46 -3.71 -17.25
CA PRO A 89 -10.05 -4.01 -15.88
C PRO A 89 -8.58 -3.67 -15.62
N VAL A 90 -8.32 -2.89 -14.58
CA VAL A 90 -7.00 -2.48 -14.08
C VAL A 90 -6.71 -3.23 -12.78
N ALA A 91 -5.49 -3.76 -12.66
CA ALA A 91 -5.06 -4.42 -11.44
C ALA A 91 -4.59 -3.41 -10.38
N SER A 92 -3.82 -2.41 -10.79
CA SER A 92 -3.35 -1.32 -9.93
C SER A 92 -2.97 -0.10 -10.76
N ALA A 93 -3.06 1.07 -10.14
CA ALA A 93 -2.61 2.35 -10.70
C ALA A 93 -1.79 3.13 -9.68
N ASP A 94 -0.92 4.02 -10.15
CA ASP A 94 -0.09 4.88 -9.31
C ASP A 94 0.26 6.19 -10.02
N VAL A 95 0.77 7.16 -9.27
CA VAL A 95 1.28 8.43 -9.80
C VAL A 95 2.79 8.46 -9.58
N ILE A 96 3.54 8.72 -10.66
CA ILE A 96 5.01 8.78 -10.64
C ILE A 96 5.53 10.01 -11.37
N ASP A 97 6.65 10.55 -10.87
CA ASP A 97 7.36 11.66 -11.51
C ASP A 97 8.44 11.14 -12.46
N LEU A 98 8.21 11.33 -13.76
CA LEU A 98 9.13 10.94 -14.83
C LEU A 98 9.94 12.15 -15.32
N PRO A 99 11.11 11.93 -15.93
CA PRO A 99 11.85 13.00 -16.58
C PRO A 99 10.99 13.68 -17.66
N GLY A 100 10.74 14.99 -17.51
CA GLY A 100 9.93 15.78 -18.45
C GLY A 100 8.42 15.67 -18.28
N ALA A 101 7.92 14.92 -17.30
CA ALA A 101 6.49 14.85 -16.97
C ALA A 101 6.30 14.54 -15.47
N SER A 102 5.84 15.53 -14.70
CA SER A 102 5.37 15.31 -13.32
C SER A 102 4.01 14.64 -13.32
N SER A 103 3.69 13.95 -12.22
CA SER A 103 2.33 13.46 -11.98
C SER A 103 1.80 12.53 -13.08
N THR A 104 2.67 11.68 -13.63
CA THR A 104 2.27 10.71 -14.66
C THR A 104 1.46 9.59 -14.02
N LEU A 105 0.22 9.40 -14.45
CA LEU A 105 -0.58 8.24 -14.08
C LEU A 105 -0.02 7.02 -14.80
N ILE A 106 0.27 5.96 -14.08
CA ILE A 106 0.68 4.67 -14.61
C ILE A 106 -0.26 3.58 -14.10
N TYR A 107 -0.62 2.63 -14.95
CA TYR A 107 -1.49 1.53 -14.55
C TYR A 107 -1.19 0.23 -15.30
N VAL A 108 -1.57 -0.90 -14.70
CA VAL A 108 -1.42 -2.24 -15.26
C VAL A 108 -2.80 -2.83 -15.53
N GLU A 109 -3.05 -3.22 -16.78
CA GLU A 109 -4.27 -3.92 -17.16
C GLU A 109 -4.30 -5.33 -16.54
N LYS A 110 -5.41 -5.68 -15.91
CA LYS A 110 -5.58 -6.91 -15.12
C LYS A 110 -5.49 -8.17 -15.96
N ALA A 111 -6.10 -8.16 -17.15
CA ALA A 111 -6.20 -9.33 -18.02
C ALA A 111 -4.89 -9.68 -18.73
N THR A 112 -4.16 -8.66 -19.20
CA THR A 112 -3.01 -8.85 -20.09
C THR A 112 -1.67 -8.51 -19.43
N GLY A 113 -1.67 -7.79 -18.31
CA GLY A 113 -0.47 -7.23 -17.70
C GLY A 113 0.19 -6.13 -18.53
N ASN A 114 -0.50 -5.61 -19.55
CA ASN A 114 -0.03 -4.47 -20.31
C ASN A 114 0.02 -3.22 -19.41
N ILE A 115 1.09 -2.44 -19.56
CA ILE A 115 1.34 -1.24 -18.77
C ILE A 115 1.08 -0.03 -19.64
N PHE A 116 0.29 0.88 -19.10
CA PHE A 116 -0.09 2.12 -19.75
C PHE A 116 0.31 3.31 -18.89
N GLN A 117 0.56 4.44 -19.54
CA GLN A 117 0.77 5.73 -18.88
C GLN A 117 -0.16 6.79 -19.46
N ILE A 118 -0.50 7.79 -18.66
CA ILE A 118 -1.12 9.04 -19.10
C ILE A 118 -0.25 10.19 -18.58
N LYS A 119 0.33 10.94 -19.50
CA LYS A 119 1.14 12.14 -19.20
C LYS A 119 0.28 13.39 -19.40
N ASN A 120 0.41 14.38 -18.52
CA ASN A 120 -0.21 15.72 -18.66
C ASN A 120 -1.71 15.68 -18.99
N SER A 121 -2.48 14.78 -18.38
CA SER A 121 -3.92 14.56 -18.67
C SER A 121 -4.24 14.22 -20.14
N GLY A 122 -3.28 13.66 -20.88
CA GLY A 122 -3.44 13.23 -22.26
C GLY A 122 -4.14 11.87 -22.41
N GLN A 123 -3.92 11.22 -23.56
CA GLN A 123 -4.45 9.89 -23.84
C GLN A 123 -3.57 8.79 -23.20
N ALA A 124 -4.17 7.63 -22.98
CA ALA A 124 -3.45 6.46 -22.50
C ALA A 124 -2.52 5.91 -23.59
N GLU A 125 -1.23 5.82 -23.27
CA GLU A 125 -0.20 5.23 -24.11
C GLU A 125 0.25 3.90 -23.51
N ARG A 126 0.26 2.84 -24.32
CA ARG A 126 0.86 1.56 -23.91
C ARG A 126 2.38 1.69 -23.94
N ILE A 127 3.05 1.33 -22.84
CA ILE A 127 4.51 1.39 -22.72
C ILE A 127 5.17 0.02 -22.55
N SER A 128 4.39 -1.06 -22.49
CA SER A 128 4.90 -2.43 -22.44
C SER A 128 4.73 -3.20 -23.74
N ASN A 129 5.73 -4.01 -24.09
CA ASN A 129 5.69 -4.97 -25.20
C ASN A 129 5.53 -6.42 -24.73
N LEU A 130 5.15 -6.62 -23.47
CA LEU A 130 5.12 -7.90 -22.79
C LEU A 130 3.75 -8.13 -22.16
N THR A 131 3.27 -9.37 -22.28
CA THR A 131 2.03 -9.85 -21.66
C THR A 131 2.35 -10.67 -20.40
N ILE A 132 1.63 -10.36 -19.31
CA ILE A 132 1.60 -11.12 -18.06
C ILE A 132 0.12 -11.33 -17.72
N PRO A 133 -0.46 -12.47 -18.10
CA PRO A 133 -1.87 -12.75 -17.85
C PRO A 133 -2.20 -12.77 -16.35
N GLU A 134 -3.48 -12.54 -16.05
CA GLU A 134 -4.06 -12.72 -14.71
C GLU A 134 -3.29 -11.98 -13.60
N VAL A 135 -3.08 -10.69 -13.81
CA VAL A 135 -2.47 -9.84 -12.78
C VAL A 135 -3.43 -9.71 -11.60
N PHE A 136 -2.95 -10.06 -10.42
CA PHE A 136 -3.67 -9.89 -9.17
C PHE A 136 -3.54 -8.45 -8.66
N ASP A 137 -2.30 -7.96 -8.54
CA ASP A 137 -1.98 -6.57 -8.21
C ASP A 137 -0.57 -6.18 -8.71
N ALA A 138 -0.28 -4.89 -8.66
CA ALA A 138 1.02 -4.34 -9.03
C ALA A 138 1.45 -3.17 -8.14
N TYR A 139 2.76 -2.96 -8.03
CA TYR A 139 3.37 -1.91 -7.23
C TYR A 139 4.45 -1.19 -8.03
N PHE A 140 4.32 0.12 -8.17
CA PHE A 140 5.17 0.91 -9.06
C PHE A 140 6.28 1.63 -8.29
N GLY A 141 7.39 1.84 -8.96
CA GLY A 141 8.36 2.84 -8.57
C GLY A 141 9.43 3.07 -9.62
N LEU A 142 10.54 3.64 -9.17
CA LEU A 142 11.58 4.18 -10.02
C LEU A 142 12.95 3.71 -9.55
N ASP A 143 13.84 3.38 -10.48
CA ASP A 143 15.25 3.24 -10.16
C ASP A 143 15.93 4.62 -9.94
N LYS A 144 17.22 4.60 -9.61
CA LYS A 144 18.01 5.83 -9.42
C LYS A 144 18.11 6.69 -10.69
N SER A 145 17.95 6.09 -11.86
CA SER A 145 17.96 6.73 -13.17
C SER A 145 16.57 7.14 -13.64
N LYS A 146 15.55 7.04 -12.76
CA LYS A 146 14.15 7.37 -13.06
C LYS A 146 13.52 6.47 -14.14
N ASN A 147 14.06 5.27 -14.35
CA ASN A 147 13.40 4.25 -15.14
C ASN A 147 12.31 3.56 -14.32
N ILE A 148 11.25 3.13 -15.00
CA ILE A 148 10.10 2.51 -14.36
C ILE A 148 10.46 1.11 -13.86
N ARG A 149 9.97 0.81 -12.65
CA ARG A 149 10.05 -0.50 -12.01
C ARG A 149 8.66 -0.89 -11.54
N VAL A 150 8.27 -2.14 -11.77
CA VAL A 150 6.95 -2.63 -11.36
C VAL A 150 7.09 -4.00 -10.74
N VAL A 151 6.64 -4.18 -9.50
CA VAL A 151 6.34 -5.53 -9.00
C VAL A 151 4.98 -5.92 -9.53
N VAL A 152 4.87 -7.02 -10.25
CA VAL A 152 3.60 -7.60 -10.70
C VAL A 152 3.41 -8.91 -9.97
N ARG A 153 2.28 -9.06 -9.28
CA ARG A 153 1.84 -10.36 -8.77
C ARG A 153 0.76 -10.92 -9.69
N SER A 154 0.96 -12.14 -10.16
CA SER A 154 0.05 -12.81 -11.10
C SER A 154 -0.19 -14.24 -10.68
N VAL A 155 -1.34 -14.79 -11.07
CA VAL A 155 -1.66 -16.20 -10.82
C VAL A 155 -1.03 -17.05 -11.90
N VAL A 156 -0.19 -18.01 -11.50
CA VAL A 156 0.46 -18.96 -12.40
C VAL A 156 0.37 -20.35 -11.77
N ASN A 157 -0.32 -21.27 -12.42
CA ASN A 157 -0.60 -22.63 -11.91
C ASN A 157 -1.25 -22.58 -10.51
N ASP A 158 -2.30 -21.77 -10.35
CA ASP A 158 -3.04 -21.55 -9.09
C ASP A 158 -2.19 -21.02 -7.92
N GLN A 159 -0.99 -20.49 -8.22
CA GLN A 159 -0.10 -19.90 -7.23
C GLN A 159 0.19 -18.44 -7.57
N LEU A 160 0.15 -17.59 -6.56
CA LEU A 160 0.52 -16.18 -6.70
C LEU A 160 2.04 -16.07 -6.83
N GLN A 161 2.53 -15.66 -7.99
CA GLN A 161 3.94 -15.40 -8.24
C GLN A 161 4.20 -13.91 -8.37
N ALA A 162 5.36 -13.46 -7.86
CA ALA A 162 5.78 -12.07 -7.93
C ALA A 162 7.02 -11.94 -8.82
N VAL A 163 6.96 -10.99 -9.77
CA VAL A 163 8.08 -10.63 -10.64
C VAL A 163 8.31 -9.12 -10.60
N ILE A 164 9.57 -8.71 -10.70
CA ILE A 164 9.95 -7.32 -10.93
C ILE A 164 10.16 -7.14 -12.44
N LEU A 165 9.49 -6.14 -13.01
CA LEU A 165 9.67 -5.68 -14.36
C LEU A 165 10.54 -4.43 -14.35
N ASN A 166 11.61 -4.44 -15.14
CA ASN A 166 12.43 -3.27 -15.37
C ASN A 166 12.12 -2.72 -16.77
N LEU A 167 11.52 -1.54 -16.82
CA LEU A 167 11.16 -0.84 -18.04
C LEU A 167 12.16 0.30 -18.24
N ASN A 168 13.09 0.12 -19.17
CA ASN A 168 14.16 1.10 -19.42
C ASN A 168 13.90 1.86 -20.73
N ASN A 169 14.08 3.18 -20.72
CA ASN A 169 14.05 3.99 -21.93
C ASN A 169 15.28 3.67 -22.79
N THR A 170 15.08 3.03 -23.93
CA THR A 170 16.13 2.94 -24.95
C THR A 170 16.04 4.17 -25.85
N THR A 171 17.06 5.03 -25.84
CA THR A 171 17.18 6.22 -26.72
C THR A 171 17.45 5.88 -28.19
N ALA A 172 17.02 4.71 -28.67
CA ALA A 172 17.09 4.34 -30.06
C ALA A 172 15.76 3.70 -30.43
N PHE A 173 14.97 4.38 -31.26
CA PHE A 173 14.43 3.89 -32.54
C PHE A 173 13.58 5.01 -33.18
N GLY A 174 13.81 5.22 -34.47
CA GLY A 174 13.22 6.33 -35.23
C GLY A 174 11.72 6.18 -35.51
N THR A 175 11.08 7.32 -35.71
CA THR A 175 9.89 7.62 -36.56
C THR A 175 8.67 6.67 -36.59
N SER A 176 8.55 5.68 -35.72
CA SER A 176 7.29 4.94 -35.55
C SER A 176 6.68 5.23 -34.18
N SER A 177 5.37 5.44 -34.16
CA SER A 177 4.50 5.82 -33.04
C SER A 177 4.36 4.77 -31.93
N ASP A 178 5.34 3.88 -31.74
CA ASP A 178 5.30 2.80 -30.77
C ASP A 178 6.37 3.04 -29.68
N THR A 179 5.93 3.61 -28.56
CA THR A 179 6.77 4.02 -27.41
C THR A 179 7.15 2.86 -26.49
N SER A 180 7.11 1.62 -27.00
CA SER A 180 7.33 0.44 -26.18
C SER A 180 8.74 0.40 -25.57
N LEU A 181 8.81 0.19 -24.26
CA LEU A 181 10.06 0.13 -23.51
C LEU A 181 10.67 -1.27 -23.54
N ASN A 182 12.00 -1.37 -23.42
CA ASN A 182 12.64 -2.66 -23.23
C ASN A 182 12.36 -3.18 -21.82
N ILE A 183 11.74 -4.37 -21.74
CA ILE A 183 11.33 -4.98 -20.48
C ILE A 183 12.17 -6.20 -20.15
N THR A 184 12.80 -6.18 -18.98
CA THR A 184 13.41 -7.38 -18.38
C THR A 184 12.64 -7.82 -17.15
N LYS A 185 12.54 -9.14 -16.96
CA LYS A 185 11.87 -9.77 -15.81
C LYS A 185 12.90 -10.27 -14.81
N LYS A 186 12.63 -10.08 -13.52
CA LYS A 186 13.37 -10.69 -12.43
C LYS A 186 12.41 -11.34 -11.43
N PRO A 187 12.51 -12.65 -11.15
CA PRO A 187 11.64 -13.27 -10.15
C PRO A 187 11.92 -12.70 -8.75
N LEU A 188 10.85 -12.54 -7.97
CA LEU A 188 10.91 -12.28 -6.53
C LEU A 188 10.60 -13.59 -5.77
N ALA A 189 10.72 -13.59 -4.45
CA ALA A 189 10.40 -14.78 -3.65
C ALA A 189 8.95 -15.25 -3.88
N SER A 190 8.69 -16.55 -3.86
CA SER A 190 7.37 -17.13 -4.19
C SER A 190 6.35 -17.03 -3.05
N ASN A 191 6.79 -16.76 -1.83
CA ASN A 191 6.04 -16.80 -0.57
C ASN A 191 5.81 -15.40 0.02
N ILE A 192 5.62 -14.40 -0.84
CA ILE A 192 5.40 -13.01 -0.41
C ILE A 192 3.95 -12.81 0.02
N LYS A 193 3.75 -12.30 1.23
CA LYS A 193 2.42 -12.06 1.82
C LYS A 193 1.96 -10.62 1.70
N SER A 194 2.88 -9.66 1.71
CA SER A 194 2.56 -8.24 1.62
C SER A 194 3.75 -7.45 1.06
N ILE A 195 3.46 -6.36 0.35
CA ILE A 195 4.44 -5.48 -0.30
C ILE A 195 4.06 -4.04 0.00
N ALA A 196 5.05 -3.19 0.27
CA ALA A 196 4.89 -1.74 0.34
C ALA A 196 6.05 -1.07 -0.39
N ILE A 197 5.78 0.04 -1.06
CA ILE A 197 6.79 0.85 -1.74
C ILE A 197 7.12 2.06 -0.87
N SER A 198 8.41 2.39 -0.80
CA SER A 198 8.88 3.60 -0.13
C SER A 198 8.23 4.86 -0.70
N PRO A 199 8.06 5.94 0.09
CA PRO A 199 7.47 7.19 -0.42
C PRO A 199 8.23 7.80 -1.60
N LYS A 200 9.55 7.61 -1.64
CA LYS A 200 10.41 8.05 -2.76
C LYS A 200 10.32 7.13 -3.99
N LYS A 201 9.59 6.02 -3.88
CA LYS A 201 9.40 5.01 -4.91
C LYS A 201 10.69 4.30 -5.35
N ASP A 202 11.78 4.39 -4.59
CA ASP A 202 13.11 3.87 -4.95
C ASP A 202 13.48 2.53 -4.28
N GLN A 203 12.68 2.12 -3.29
CA GLN A 203 12.82 0.87 -2.55
C GLN A 203 11.48 0.16 -2.39
N LEU A 204 11.54 -1.17 -2.30
CA LEU A 204 10.41 -2.01 -1.90
C LEU A 204 10.68 -2.69 -0.56
N LEU A 205 9.61 -2.83 0.23
CA LEU A 205 9.54 -3.64 1.43
C LEU A 205 8.58 -4.80 1.16
N PHE A 206 8.95 -6.02 1.54
CA PHE A 206 8.05 -7.16 1.46
C PHE A 206 8.17 -8.10 2.65
N VAL A 207 7.07 -8.79 2.97
CA VAL A 207 7.00 -9.82 4.00
C VAL A 207 7.00 -11.19 3.35
N GLU A 208 8.00 -11.99 3.71
CA GLU A 208 8.21 -13.35 3.21
C GLU A 208 7.80 -14.38 4.28
N ASP A 209 6.99 -15.37 3.93
CA ASP A 209 6.52 -16.44 4.83
C ASP A 209 7.50 -17.62 4.85
N LEU A 210 8.25 -17.80 5.94
CA LEU A 210 9.20 -18.90 6.12
C LEU A 210 8.59 -20.09 6.90
N GLY A 211 7.26 -20.20 6.94
CA GLY A 211 6.52 -21.27 7.59
C GLY A 211 6.27 -21.00 9.08
N SER A 212 7.32 -21.07 9.91
CA SER A 212 7.20 -20.85 11.36
C SER A 212 7.26 -19.37 11.77
N ARG A 213 7.81 -18.52 10.89
CA ARG A 213 7.99 -17.08 11.09
C ARG A 213 7.83 -16.38 9.76
N ALA A 214 7.60 -15.09 9.79
CA ALA A 214 7.75 -14.26 8.61
C ALA A 214 8.91 -13.28 8.78
N VAL A 215 9.50 -12.87 7.67
CA VAL A 215 10.63 -11.93 7.67
C VAL A 215 10.30 -10.78 6.74
N ALA A 216 10.45 -9.56 7.26
CA ALA A 216 10.32 -8.35 6.46
C ALA A 216 11.69 -7.97 5.89
N TYR A 217 11.74 -7.75 4.58
CA TYR A 217 12.94 -7.30 3.87
C TYR A 217 12.72 -5.94 3.25
N ILE A 218 13.74 -5.08 3.29
CA ILE A 218 13.84 -3.90 2.41
C ILE A 218 14.91 -4.17 1.37
N THR A 219 14.67 -3.74 0.13
CA THR A 219 15.65 -3.84 -0.94
C THR A 219 15.46 -2.73 -1.97
N ASP A 220 16.50 -2.47 -2.76
CA ASP A 220 16.35 -1.78 -4.04
C ASP A 220 15.64 -2.68 -5.07
N TRP A 221 15.19 -2.05 -6.16
CA TRP A 221 14.53 -2.72 -7.27
C TRP A 221 15.38 -3.77 -7.98
N ASP A 222 16.72 -3.66 -7.89
CA ASP A 222 17.65 -4.63 -8.46
C ASP A 222 17.90 -5.85 -7.55
N LEU A 223 17.29 -5.90 -6.36
CA LEU A 223 17.51 -6.93 -5.35
C LEU A 223 18.97 -7.09 -4.89
N LYS A 224 19.80 -6.07 -5.05
CA LYS A 224 21.23 -6.11 -4.67
C LYS A 224 21.45 -5.73 -3.22
N ASN A 225 20.61 -4.84 -2.69
CA ASN A 225 20.71 -4.33 -1.32
C ASN A 225 19.61 -4.89 -0.39
N LYS A 226 19.30 -6.20 -0.52
CA LYS A 226 18.30 -6.88 0.32
C LYS A 226 18.79 -6.98 1.77
N LYS A 227 18.06 -6.36 2.70
CA LYS A 227 18.33 -6.41 4.16
C LYS A 227 17.09 -6.85 4.93
N ILE A 228 17.29 -7.61 5.99
CA ILE A 228 16.24 -7.93 6.97
C ILE A 228 16.00 -6.68 7.82
N VAL A 229 14.74 -6.27 7.98
CA VAL A 229 14.38 -5.15 8.85
C VAL A 229 13.67 -5.57 10.12
N THR A 230 12.91 -6.67 10.08
CA THR A 230 12.34 -7.27 11.29
C THR A 230 11.97 -8.73 11.02
N VAL A 231 11.91 -9.52 12.10
CA VAL A 231 11.40 -10.89 12.09
C VAL A 231 10.09 -10.92 12.86
N LEU A 232 9.04 -11.37 12.17
CA LEU A 232 7.67 -11.35 12.66
C LEU A 232 7.28 -12.72 13.24
N PRO A 233 6.46 -12.75 14.30
CA PRO A 233 6.05 -13.99 14.95
C PRO A 233 5.04 -14.83 14.14
N PHE A 234 4.39 -14.22 13.14
CA PHE A 234 3.45 -14.87 12.21
C PHE A 234 3.46 -14.13 10.87
N LYS A 235 2.73 -14.63 9.88
CA LYS A 235 2.80 -14.20 8.48
C LYS A 235 1.73 -13.22 8.01
N ASP A 236 0.61 -13.17 8.72
CA ASP A 236 -0.58 -12.42 8.31
C ASP A 236 -0.52 -10.95 8.73
N TRP A 237 0.37 -10.23 8.04
CA TRP A 237 0.58 -8.79 8.19
C TRP A 237 0.21 -8.03 6.92
N ILE A 238 -0.33 -6.83 7.12
CA ILE A 238 -0.49 -5.80 6.11
C ILE A 238 0.55 -4.72 6.41
N ILE A 239 1.31 -4.30 5.40
CA ILE A 239 2.34 -3.28 5.54
C ILE A 239 1.99 -2.03 4.73
N SER A 240 2.36 -0.87 5.25
CA SER A 240 2.36 0.39 4.51
C SER A 240 3.58 1.23 4.89
N TRP A 241 4.00 2.14 4.01
CA TRP A 241 5.22 2.92 4.18
C TRP A 241 4.93 4.42 4.02
N PRO A 242 4.27 5.05 5.01
CA PRO A 242 3.75 6.41 4.89
C PRO A 242 4.84 7.48 4.75
N ASN A 243 6.02 7.28 5.34
CA ASN A 243 7.14 8.20 5.17
C ASN A 243 8.50 7.50 5.21
N LYS A 244 9.57 8.26 4.95
CA LYS A 244 10.94 7.72 4.79
C LYS A 244 11.49 7.01 6.02
N ASP A 245 10.94 7.27 7.21
CA ASP A 245 11.49 6.80 8.48
C ASP A 245 10.63 5.70 9.14
N ILE A 246 9.32 5.63 8.83
CA ILE A 246 8.38 4.74 9.50
C ILE A 246 7.69 3.80 8.51
N VAL A 247 7.71 2.50 8.84
CA VAL A 247 6.87 1.48 8.21
C VAL A 247 5.80 1.06 9.21
N VAL A 248 4.58 0.90 8.74
CA VAL A 248 3.44 0.47 9.55
C VAL A 248 3.19 -1.00 9.29
N PHE A 249 3.02 -1.76 10.37
CA PHE A 249 2.62 -3.16 10.35
C PHE A 249 1.27 -3.28 11.05
N GLN A 250 0.27 -3.77 10.34
CA GLN A 250 -1.05 -4.08 10.87
C GLN A 250 -1.25 -5.60 10.79
N THR A 251 -1.84 -6.21 11.82
CA THR A 251 -2.36 -7.57 11.71
C THR A 251 -3.49 -7.62 10.68
N LYS A 252 -3.65 -8.71 9.92
CA LYS A 252 -4.83 -8.88 9.06
C LYS A 252 -6.11 -8.76 9.89
N ALA A 253 -7.08 -8.04 9.35
CA ALA A 253 -8.33 -7.76 10.04
C ALA A 253 -9.28 -8.95 9.96
N SER A 254 -10.03 -9.18 11.04
CA SER A 254 -11.29 -9.93 11.01
C SER A 254 -12.26 -9.32 12.00
N SER A 255 -13.54 -9.27 11.63
CA SER A 255 -14.65 -8.73 12.42
C SER A 255 -14.71 -9.28 13.86
N ASP A 256 -14.31 -10.54 14.05
CA ASP A 256 -14.32 -11.25 15.33
C ASP A 256 -12.94 -11.32 16.01
N VAL A 257 -11.91 -10.73 15.40
CA VAL A 257 -10.53 -10.79 15.92
C VAL A 257 -10.01 -9.40 16.26
N SER A 258 -9.46 -9.29 17.46
CA SER A 258 -8.75 -8.10 17.90
C SER A 258 -7.42 -7.94 17.16
N GLY A 259 -7.30 -6.85 16.39
CA GLY A 259 -6.09 -6.49 15.68
C GLY A 259 -5.17 -5.54 16.45
N SER A 260 -3.97 -5.39 15.92
CA SER A 260 -2.96 -4.45 16.44
C SER A 260 -2.19 -3.79 15.31
N VAL A 261 -1.67 -2.59 15.58
CA VAL A 261 -0.86 -1.81 14.64
C VAL A 261 0.43 -1.35 15.30
N TYR A 262 1.52 -1.40 14.53
CA TYR A 262 2.89 -1.19 14.99
C TYR A 262 3.62 -0.25 14.03
N TYR A 263 4.52 0.54 14.58
CA TYR A 263 5.54 1.30 13.86
C TYR A 263 6.87 0.57 13.92
N LEU A 264 7.50 0.41 12.77
CA LEU A 264 8.91 0.10 12.63
C LEU A 264 9.64 1.38 12.23
N ASN A 265 10.53 1.88 13.09
CA ASN A 265 11.41 2.99 12.76
C ASN A 265 12.66 2.45 12.05
N LEU A 266 12.88 2.89 10.82
CA LEU A 266 13.96 2.42 9.96
C LEU A 266 15.34 2.99 10.32
N LYS A 267 15.40 4.02 11.19
CA LYS A 267 16.67 4.60 11.66
C LYS A 267 17.29 3.77 12.77
N ASP A 268 16.49 3.39 13.76
CA ASP A 268 16.95 2.71 14.98
C ASP A 268 16.48 1.25 15.09
N GLY A 269 15.62 0.79 14.18
CA GLY A 269 15.06 -0.55 14.18
C GLY A 269 13.98 -0.80 15.24
N SER A 270 13.52 0.25 15.95
CA SER A 270 12.52 0.09 17.01
C SER A 270 11.17 -0.32 16.43
N PHE A 271 10.57 -1.35 17.05
CA PHE A 271 9.27 -1.90 16.67
C PHE A 271 8.25 -1.66 17.79
N LYS A 272 7.47 -0.59 17.68
CA LYS A 272 6.58 -0.08 18.74
C LYS A 272 5.12 -0.28 18.38
N ARG A 273 4.34 -0.87 19.28
CA ARG A 273 2.88 -0.95 19.15
C ARG A 273 2.26 0.43 19.36
N ILE A 274 1.43 0.88 18.41
CA ILE A 274 0.72 2.17 18.46
C ILE A 274 -0.81 2.01 18.59
N GLY A 275 -1.32 0.80 18.38
CA GLY A 275 -2.73 0.43 18.63
C GLY A 275 -2.81 -1.06 18.96
N ASN A 276 -3.70 -1.43 19.89
CA ASN A 276 -3.79 -2.78 20.42
C ASN A 276 -5.22 -3.15 20.77
N ASN A 277 -5.55 -4.42 20.60
CA ASN A 277 -6.83 -5.02 20.99
C ASN A 277 -8.05 -4.28 20.42
N ILE A 278 -7.99 -3.92 19.13
CA ILE A 278 -9.09 -3.24 18.43
C ILE A 278 -9.80 -4.28 17.57
N LEU A 279 -11.06 -4.57 17.89
CA LEU A 279 -11.87 -5.55 17.17
C LEU A 279 -12.08 -5.13 15.70
N GLY A 280 -11.79 -6.02 14.75
CA GLY A 280 -11.92 -5.72 13.32
C GLY A 280 -11.05 -4.56 12.82
N LEU A 281 -9.87 -4.38 13.44
CA LEU A 281 -8.99 -3.26 13.13
C LEU A 281 -8.60 -3.23 11.66
N THR A 282 -8.96 -2.13 10.99
CA THR A 282 -8.27 -1.65 9.79
C THR A 282 -7.73 -0.25 10.06
N THR A 283 -6.64 0.15 9.40
CA THR A 283 -5.99 1.44 9.65
C THR A 283 -5.29 2.02 8.44
N LYS A 284 -5.22 3.35 8.37
CA LYS A 284 -4.40 4.10 7.43
C LYS A 284 -3.73 5.28 8.12
N VAL A 285 -2.42 5.24 8.20
CA VAL A 285 -1.59 6.21 8.92
C VAL A 285 -1.25 7.41 8.03
N SER A 286 -1.26 8.62 8.61
CA SER A 286 -0.93 9.85 7.90
C SER A 286 0.55 9.91 7.50
N PRO A 287 0.91 10.62 6.40
CA PRO A 287 2.30 10.82 6.00
C PRO A 287 3.20 11.39 7.11
N ASP A 288 2.70 12.31 7.93
CA ASP A 288 3.44 12.86 9.06
C ASP A 288 3.55 11.91 10.28
N THR A 289 2.89 10.75 10.22
CA THR A 289 2.84 9.69 11.24
C THR A 289 2.27 10.10 12.60
N LYS A 290 1.62 11.27 12.68
CA LYS A 290 1.01 11.77 13.92
C LYS A 290 -0.43 11.29 14.09
N ASN A 291 -1.11 10.94 13.00
CA ASN A 291 -2.50 10.53 13.01
C ASN A 291 -2.67 9.15 12.33
N ALA A 292 -3.69 8.42 12.77
CA ALA A 292 -4.13 7.18 12.13
C ALA A 292 -5.65 7.19 11.99
N ILE A 293 -6.13 7.05 10.75
CA ILE A 293 -7.52 6.62 10.51
C ILE A 293 -7.61 5.17 10.96
N TYR A 294 -8.60 4.82 11.75
CA TYR A 294 -8.86 3.43 12.08
C TYR A 294 -10.36 3.14 12.11
N SER A 295 -10.67 1.89 11.81
CA SER A 295 -11.99 1.31 11.99
C SER A 295 -11.97 0.29 13.14
N SER A 296 -13.11 0.15 13.79
CA SER A 296 -13.36 -0.88 14.78
C SER A 296 -14.78 -1.42 14.63
N SER A 297 -14.93 -2.74 14.61
CA SER A 297 -16.23 -3.41 14.51
C SER A 297 -17.05 -3.21 15.79
N ILE A 298 -18.35 -2.98 15.62
CA ILE A 298 -19.32 -2.78 16.70
C ILE A 298 -20.63 -3.44 16.29
N GLY A 299 -20.91 -4.62 16.84
CA GLY A 299 -22.07 -5.41 16.41
C GLY A 299 -21.98 -5.73 14.91
N GLN A 300 -23.03 -5.43 14.16
CA GLN A 300 -23.12 -5.65 12.71
C GLN A 300 -22.74 -4.39 11.90
N THR A 301 -21.92 -3.51 12.47
CA THR A 301 -21.43 -2.27 11.84
C THR A 301 -20.01 -1.97 12.31
N PHE A 302 -19.49 -0.78 11.99
CA PHE A 302 -18.20 -0.30 12.46
C PHE A 302 -18.23 1.20 12.74
N ASN A 303 -17.17 1.69 13.38
CA ASN A 303 -16.89 3.12 13.53
C ASN A 303 -15.74 3.55 12.62
N LEU A 304 -15.74 4.81 12.20
CA LEU A 304 -14.58 5.48 11.60
C LEU A 304 -14.07 6.51 12.59
N ALA A 305 -12.77 6.47 12.90
CA ALA A 305 -12.16 7.43 13.81
C ALA A 305 -10.75 7.79 13.37
N VAL A 306 -10.30 8.99 13.75
CA VAL A 306 -8.90 9.40 13.64
C VAL A 306 -8.31 9.49 15.03
N ARG A 307 -7.23 8.75 15.27
CA ARG A 307 -6.45 8.79 16.50
C ARG A 307 -5.18 9.60 16.29
N ASN A 308 -4.94 10.57 17.15
CA ASN A 308 -3.63 11.18 17.29
C ASN A 308 -2.72 10.24 18.09
N ILE A 309 -1.63 9.78 17.50
CA ILE A 309 -0.78 8.71 18.04
C ILE A 309 0.08 9.23 19.21
N ILE A 310 0.37 10.52 19.25
CA ILE A 310 1.18 11.15 20.31
C ILE A 310 0.34 11.32 21.58
N THR A 311 -0.85 11.92 21.45
CA THR A 311 -1.74 12.21 22.58
C THR A 311 -2.68 11.06 22.94
N ASN A 312 -2.77 10.05 22.06
CA ASN A 312 -3.69 8.92 22.16
C ASN A 312 -5.19 9.30 22.15
N LYS A 313 -5.52 10.54 21.79
CA LYS A 313 -6.91 11.01 21.65
C LYS A 313 -7.49 10.53 20.31
N ALA A 314 -8.75 10.11 20.32
CA ALA A 314 -9.47 9.69 19.13
C ALA A 314 -10.75 10.52 18.95
N VAL A 315 -11.06 10.86 17.70
CA VAL A 315 -12.28 11.57 17.30
C VAL A 315 -12.99 10.74 16.25
N ASN A 316 -14.30 10.54 16.41
CA ASN A 316 -15.11 9.82 15.44
C ASN A 316 -15.49 10.74 14.27
N TYR A 317 -15.54 10.15 13.07
CA TYR A 317 -15.90 10.84 11.84
C TYR A 317 -17.20 10.26 11.28
N SER A 318 -17.98 11.11 10.63
CA SER A 318 -19.21 10.77 9.94
C SER A 318 -19.24 11.53 8.60
N PRO A 319 -19.67 10.91 7.49
CA PRO A 319 -20.12 9.52 7.39
C PRO A 319 -18.97 8.49 7.58
N LYS A 320 -19.32 7.21 7.74
CA LYS A 320 -18.36 6.16 8.11
C LYS A 320 -17.97 5.33 6.89
N THR A 321 -16.68 5.00 6.79
CA THR A 321 -16.15 4.07 5.79
C THR A 321 -14.99 3.25 6.39
N LEU A 322 -14.41 2.35 5.61
CA LEU A 322 -13.21 1.62 6.01
C LEU A 322 -11.94 2.43 5.65
N PRO A 323 -10.93 2.52 6.54
CA PRO A 323 -9.66 3.21 6.30
C PRO A 323 -8.95 2.92 4.96
N GLU A 324 -9.04 1.70 4.44
CA GLU A 324 -8.49 1.33 3.13
C GLU A 324 -9.20 1.99 1.94
N LYS A 325 -10.44 2.48 2.14
CA LYS A 325 -11.20 3.27 1.17
C LYS A 325 -10.85 4.77 1.25
N CYS A 326 -9.90 5.15 2.10
CA CYS A 326 -9.44 6.53 2.28
C CYS A 326 -8.04 6.77 1.70
N GLN A 327 -7.70 8.01 1.39
CA GLN A 327 -6.40 8.47 0.93
C GLN A 327 -6.04 9.81 1.59
N TRP A 328 -4.88 9.86 2.22
CA TRP A 328 -4.35 11.07 2.85
C TRP A 328 -3.79 12.03 1.79
N PHE A 329 -3.95 13.35 2.02
CA PHE A 329 -3.11 14.36 1.37
C PHE A 329 -1.69 14.31 1.93
N SER A 330 -0.68 14.75 1.16
CA SER A 330 0.72 14.72 1.57
C SER A 330 0.99 15.50 2.87
N ASN A 331 0.27 16.61 3.07
CA ASN A 331 0.39 17.47 4.24
C ASN A 331 -0.29 16.92 5.52
N SER A 332 -1.00 15.79 5.44
CA SER A 332 -1.70 15.15 6.56
C SER A 332 -2.82 15.96 7.22
N THR A 333 -3.30 17.05 6.62
CA THR A 333 -4.33 17.92 7.21
C THR A 333 -5.74 17.45 6.91
N ALA A 334 -5.91 16.68 5.84
CA ALA A 334 -7.19 16.14 5.38
C ALA A 334 -6.99 14.75 4.75
N PHE A 335 -8.09 14.09 4.42
CA PHE A 335 -8.12 12.85 3.65
C PHE A 335 -9.42 12.72 2.86
N VAL A 336 -9.36 12.08 1.70
CA VAL A 336 -10.52 11.76 0.85
C VAL A 336 -10.88 10.29 1.02
N CYS A 337 -12.16 9.96 1.14
CA CYS A 337 -12.62 8.57 1.17
C CYS A 337 -13.77 8.32 0.19
N ALA A 338 -13.79 7.11 -0.36
CA ALA A 338 -15.01 6.50 -0.87
C ALA A 338 -15.84 5.99 0.30
N VAL A 339 -17.08 6.44 0.39
CA VAL A 339 -17.97 6.22 1.53
C VAL A 339 -19.30 5.64 1.06
N PRO A 340 -19.73 4.50 1.61
CA PRO A 340 -21.00 3.90 1.22
C PRO A 340 -22.16 4.85 1.52
N SER A 341 -23.04 5.05 0.53
CA SER A 341 -24.28 5.81 0.65
C SER A 341 -25.24 5.20 1.67
N SER A 342 -25.19 3.87 1.81
CA SER A 342 -25.87 3.10 2.84
C SER A 342 -24.97 1.98 3.33
N LEU A 343 -25.04 1.68 4.64
CA LEU A 343 -24.23 0.65 5.26
C LEU A 343 -25.13 -0.51 5.72
N PRO A 344 -25.20 -1.63 4.97
CA PRO A 344 -25.96 -2.80 5.37
C PRO A 344 -25.42 -3.39 6.68
N LEU A 345 -26.29 -4.07 7.45
CA LEU A 345 -25.86 -4.79 8.65
C LEU A 345 -25.09 -6.06 8.26
N SER A 346 -23.87 -6.24 8.77
CA SER A 346 -23.00 -7.37 8.43
C SER A 346 -21.73 -7.43 9.30
N ALA A 347 -20.95 -8.51 9.16
CA ALA A 347 -19.65 -8.70 9.79
C ALA A 347 -18.55 -7.97 9.02
N TYR A 348 -18.27 -6.71 9.38
CA TYR A 348 -17.20 -5.91 8.77
C TYR A 348 -15.85 -6.07 9.49
N PRO A 349 -14.72 -6.08 8.77
CA PRO A 349 -14.61 -5.90 7.30
C PRO A 349 -14.80 -7.19 6.47
N ASP A 350 -15.05 -8.33 7.11
CA ASP A 350 -14.96 -9.69 6.54
C ASP A 350 -15.88 -9.88 5.31
N ASP A 351 -17.16 -9.58 5.45
CA ASP A 351 -18.14 -9.75 4.37
C ASP A 351 -17.83 -8.84 3.16
N TRP A 352 -17.30 -7.64 3.40
CA TRP A 352 -16.88 -6.76 2.32
C TRP A 352 -15.59 -7.27 1.64
N TYR A 353 -14.62 -7.75 2.42
CA TYR A 353 -13.41 -8.36 1.89
C TYR A 353 -13.69 -9.60 1.04
N GLN A 354 -14.60 -10.45 1.49
CA GLN A 354 -15.01 -11.66 0.78
C GLN A 354 -15.89 -11.36 -0.43
N GLY A 355 -16.43 -10.14 -0.54
CA GLY A 355 -17.33 -9.75 -1.62
C GLY A 355 -18.78 -10.18 -1.42
N ASN A 356 -19.13 -10.66 -0.21
CA ASN A 356 -20.52 -10.91 0.20
C ASN A 356 -21.33 -9.60 0.19
N ILE A 357 -20.65 -8.48 0.49
CA ILE A 357 -21.19 -7.12 0.38
C ILE A 357 -20.35 -6.30 -0.58
N SER A 358 -21.03 -5.46 -1.35
CA SER A 358 -20.43 -4.38 -2.12
C SER A 358 -21.09 -3.06 -1.74
N PHE A 359 -20.31 -1.99 -1.75
CA PHE A 359 -20.82 -0.66 -1.50
C PHE A 359 -21.29 0.05 -2.77
N GLU A 360 -22.03 1.14 -2.56
CA GLU A 360 -22.29 2.18 -3.54
C GLU A 360 -21.77 3.48 -2.93
N ASP A 361 -20.65 3.96 -3.44
CA ASP A 361 -19.88 5.00 -2.76
C ASP A 361 -20.15 6.40 -3.31
N SER A 362 -20.31 7.33 -2.38
CA SER A 362 -20.02 8.75 -2.61
C SER A 362 -18.58 9.06 -2.21
N ILE A 363 -18.01 10.15 -2.71
CA ILE A 363 -16.66 10.59 -2.34
C ILE A 363 -16.75 11.78 -1.38
N TRP A 364 -16.07 11.67 -0.25
CA TRP A 364 -16.08 12.65 0.83
C TRP A 364 -14.67 13.12 1.18
N LEU A 365 -14.54 14.39 1.52
CA LEU A 365 -13.37 15.03 2.11
C LEU A 365 -13.56 15.15 3.62
N TYR A 366 -12.52 14.85 4.40
CA TYR A 366 -12.52 14.97 5.85
C TYR A 366 -11.33 15.80 6.34
N TYR A 367 -11.59 16.71 7.29
CA TYR A 367 -10.57 17.59 7.86
C TYR A 367 -10.17 17.12 9.25
N THR A 368 -8.86 16.99 9.48
CA THR A 368 -8.33 16.52 10.76
C THR A 368 -8.44 17.52 11.91
N ALA A 369 -8.51 18.81 11.59
CA ALA A 369 -8.45 19.89 12.57
C ALA A 369 -9.72 19.98 13.43
N ASN A 370 -10.87 19.70 12.83
CA ASN A 370 -12.18 19.93 13.43
C ASN A 370 -13.18 18.77 13.21
N ALA A 371 -12.74 17.67 12.57
CA ALA A 371 -13.57 16.53 12.21
C ALA A 371 -14.79 16.84 11.34
N GLN A 372 -14.74 17.94 10.57
CA GLN A 372 -15.73 18.25 9.55
C GLN A 372 -15.53 17.39 8.30
N SER A 373 -16.61 17.22 7.55
CA SER A 373 -16.65 16.47 6.30
C SER A 373 -17.42 17.21 5.23
N THR A 374 -16.96 17.13 3.99
CA THR A 374 -17.61 17.72 2.81
C THR A 374 -17.85 16.65 1.76
N LEU A 375 -19.06 16.59 1.21
CA LEU A 375 -19.36 15.72 0.06
C LEU A 375 -18.72 16.32 -1.19
N LEU A 376 -17.87 15.55 -1.88
CA LEU A 376 -17.19 15.97 -3.11
C LEU A 376 -17.91 15.47 -4.36
N HIS A 377 -18.40 14.23 -4.30
CA HIS A 377 -19.10 13.58 -5.41
C HIS A 377 -20.14 12.60 -4.88
N SER A 378 -21.31 12.57 -5.50
CA SER A 378 -22.36 11.57 -5.26
C SER A 378 -22.60 10.79 -6.55
N PRO A 379 -22.92 9.48 -6.48
CA PRO A 379 -23.34 8.72 -7.65
C PRO A 379 -24.45 9.43 -8.42
N GLU A 380 -24.26 9.60 -9.73
CA GLU A 380 -25.30 9.96 -10.69
C GLU A 380 -25.75 8.71 -11.43
N ILE A 381 -26.85 8.76 -12.20
CA ILE A 381 -27.44 7.60 -12.90
C ILE A 381 -26.37 6.76 -13.66
N VAL A 382 -25.37 7.41 -14.27
CA VAL A 382 -24.31 6.77 -15.07
C VAL A 382 -23.14 6.23 -14.22
N THR A 383 -23.01 6.67 -12.96
CA THR A 383 -21.99 6.23 -11.98
C THR A 383 -22.61 5.51 -10.78
N THR A 384 -23.84 5.00 -10.92
CA THR A 384 -24.51 4.23 -9.87
C THR A 384 -23.78 2.93 -9.56
N GLY A 385 -23.78 2.57 -8.29
CA GLY A 385 -23.22 1.32 -7.81
C GLY A 385 -21.72 1.17 -8.04
N LEU A 386 -20.89 2.15 -7.70
CA LEU A 386 -19.43 1.98 -7.67
C LEU A 386 -18.96 1.64 -6.24
N ASP A 387 -18.09 0.65 -6.09
CA ASP A 387 -17.42 0.34 -4.81
C ASP A 387 -15.93 0.68 -4.95
N LEU A 388 -15.57 1.92 -4.66
CA LEU A 388 -14.31 2.52 -5.02
C LEU A 388 -13.20 2.21 -4.00
N LEU A 389 -12.01 1.91 -4.54
CA LEU A 389 -10.77 1.70 -3.81
C LEU A 389 -9.73 2.71 -4.29
N PRO A 390 -9.23 3.62 -3.42
CA PRO A 390 -8.22 4.58 -3.81
C PRO A 390 -6.92 3.87 -4.20
N GLN A 391 -6.33 4.32 -5.30
CA GLN A 391 -5.06 3.80 -5.84
C GLN A 391 -3.91 4.76 -5.59
N ALA A 392 -4.09 6.01 -6.00
CA ALA A 392 -3.08 7.05 -5.90
C ALA A 392 -3.70 8.44 -5.93
N THR A 393 -2.86 9.43 -5.69
CA THR A 393 -3.23 10.84 -5.74
C THR A 393 -2.07 11.65 -6.29
N ASP A 394 -2.41 12.67 -7.07
CA ASP A 394 -1.52 13.77 -7.44
C ASP A 394 -1.76 14.94 -6.49
N ASP A 395 -1.50 14.66 -5.21
CA ASP A 395 -1.70 15.54 -4.07
C ASP A 395 -3.08 16.22 -4.00
N PHE A 396 -3.21 17.45 -4.49
CA PHE A 396 -4.45 18.24 -4.44
C PHE A 396 -5.23 18.23 -5.75
N TYR A 397 -4.71 17.65 -6.84
CA TYR A 397 -5.34 17.79 -8.15
C TYR A 397 -6.21 16.58 -8.49
N ASN A 398 -5.66 15.38 -8.35
CA ASN A 398 -6.30 14.16 -8.83
C ASN A 398 -6.33 13.07 -7.76
N PHE A 399 -7.46 12.37 -7.66
CA PHE A 399 -7.59 11.12 -6.92
C PHE A 399 -8.02 10.01 -7.87
N TYR A 400 -7.31 8.88 -7.82
CA TYR A 400 -7.55 7.75 -8.69
C TYR A 400 -8.15 6.59 -7.90
N PHE A 401 -9.19 5.98 -8.46
CA PHE A 401 -9.93 4.90 -7.82
C PHE A 401 -10.13 3.73 -8.77
N ILE A 402 -10.08 2.52 -8.25
CA ILE A 402 -10.55 1.33 -8.96
C ILE A 402 -11.90 0.92 -8.35
N ASP A 403 -12.89 0.64 -9.19
CA ASP A 403 -14.11 -0.01 -8.73
C ASP A 403 -13.82 -1.48 -8.41
N LYS A 404 -14.05 -1.89 -7.16
CA LYS A 404 -13.82 -3.25 -6.65
C LYS A 404 -14.59 -4.31 -7.43
N LYS A 405 -15.75 -3.96 -8.01
CA LYS A 405 -16.59 -4.91 -8.77
C LYS A 405 -16.08 -5.13 -10.19
N THR A 406 -15.86 -4.05 -10.93
CA THR A 406 -15.49 -4.13 -12.36
C THR A 406 -13.98 -4.05 -12.61
N SER A 407 -13.21 -3.66 -11.60
CA SER A 407 -11.79 -3.29 -11.71
C SER A 407 -11.53 -2.12 -12.68
N LYS A 408 -12.54 -1.35 -13.08
CA LYS A 408 -12.35 -0.17 -13.95
C LYS A 408 -11.72 0.98 -13.18
N LEU A 409 -10.91 1.79 -13.86
CA LEU A 409 -10.17 2.92 -13.28
C LEU A 409 -10.95 4.23 -13.51
N TYR A 410 -11.07 5.01 -12.44
CA TYR A 410 -11.76 6.29 -12.39
C TYR A 410 -10.84 7.37 -11.82
N ARG A 411 -11.14 8.63 -12.16
CA ARG A 411 -10.44 9.82 -11.68
C ARG A 411 -11.46 10.81 -11.13
N LEU A 412 -11.21 11.29 -9.92
CA LEU A 412 -11.79 12.51 -9.40
C LEU A 412 -10.76 13.62 -9.61
N ASN A 413 -11.04 14.54 -10.54
CA ASN A 413 -10.30 15.77 -10.69
C ASN A 413 -10.97 16.86 -9.86
N GLY A 414 -10.24 17.47 -8.94
CA GLY A 414 -10.72 18.62 -8.18
C GLY A 414 -10.06 19.93 -8.53
N ASP A 415 -9.18 19.98 -9.54
CA ASP A 415 -8.32 21.14 -9.79
C ASP A 415 -7.68 21.65 -8.48
N ALA A 416 -7.71 22.96 -8.20
CA ALA A 416 -7.23 23.53 -6.94
C ALA A 416 -8.26 23.51 -5.79
N VAL A 417 -9.46 22.91 -5.98
CA VAL A 417 -10.54 22.89 -4.96
C VAL A 417 -10.10 22.18 -3.68
N PHE A 418 -9.14 21.25 -3.79
CA PHE A 418 -8.64 20.52 -2.64
C PHE A 418 -7.47 21.21 -1.93
N ASP A 419 -6.95 22.34 -2.44
CA ASP A 419 -5.88 23.07 -1.78
C ASP A 419 -6.43 23.82 -0.55
N PRO A 420 -6.04 23.43 0.69
CA PRO A 420 -6.51 24.09 1.90
C PRO A 420 -5.99 25.53 2.06
N GLY A 421 -5.16 26.03 1.13
CA GLY A 421 -4.65 27.41 1.09
C GLY A 421 -5.11 28.26 -0.09
N ALA A 422 -6.02 27.76 -0.95
CA ALA A 422 -6.56 28.50 -2.10
C ALA A 422 -7.73 29.44 -1.72
#